data_AF-A0A6P6MW56-F1
#
_entry.id   AF-A0A6P6MW56-F1
#
_cell.length_a   1.000
_cell.length_b   1.000
_cell.length_c   1.000
_cell.angle_alpha   90.00
_cell.angle_beta   90.00
_cell.angle_gamma   90.00
#
_symmetry.space_group_name_H-M   'P 1'
#
loop_
_entity.id
_entity.type
_entity.pdbx_description
1 polymer ?
#
loop_
_entity_poly.entity_id
_entity_poly.type
_entity_poly.pdbx_seq_one_letter_code
_entity_poly.pdbx_strand_id
1 'polypeptide(L)'
;MDDHSADEGTRMEPEPLSNTTEIKTSDVYKVDKNLPARFNNPEGFRGYRQKISNPLYQTTNQTYGSKKPTVHEMPTSFSGSRRKFSEHLLRSGMYKDNGFNTAVDKSRLTGPDATTAFHDRINFHYLYHTDGKSQ
;
A
#
# COMPACT_ATOMS: atom_id res chain seq x y z
N MET A 1 66.64 -18.09 42.63
CA MET A 1 66.66 -16.76 42.02
C MET A 1 66.73 -16.95 40.51
N ASP A 2 65.68 -16.92 39.71
CA ASP A 2 64.23 -16.85 39.88
C ASP A 2 63.64 -17.47 38.60
N ASP A 3 62.89 -18.57 38.73
CA ASP A 3 62.17 -19.18 37.61
C ASP A 3 60.87 -18.39 37.41
N HIS A 4 60.80 -17.61 36.33
CA HIS A 4 59.59 -16.88 35.97
C HIS A 4 58.53 -17.85 35.43
N SER A 5 57.61 -18.21 36.33
CA SER A 5 56.35 -18.91 36.05
C SER A 5 55.61 -18.26 34.88
N ALA A 6 55.26 -19.08 33.89
CA ALA A 6 54.29 -18.74 32.86
C ALA A 6 52.91 -18.61 33.51
N ASP A 7 52.36 -17.40 33.50
CA ASP A 7 50.98 -17.11 33.83
C ASP A 7 50.09 -17.71 32.72
N GLU A 8 49.58 -18.93 32.94
CA GLU A 8 48.45 -19.46 32.20
C GLU A 8 47.21 -18.63 32.57
N GLY A 9 47.05 -17.51 31.86
CA GLY A 9 45.82 -16.75 31.82
C GLY A 9 44.70 -17.66 31.38
N THR A 10 43.98 -18.21 32.36
CA THR A 10 42.76 -18.98 32.17
C THR A 10 41.78 -18.07 31.44
N ARG A 11 41.65 -18.28 30.13
CA ARG A 11 40.72 -17.59 29.26
C ARG A 11 39.33 -18.03 29.70
N MET A 12 38.73 -17.27 30.60
CA MET A 12 37.31 -17.37 30.95
C MET A 12 36.53 -17.12 29.65
N GLU A 13 36.18 -18.21 28.97
CA GLU A 13 35.21 -18.26 27.89
C GLU A 13 33.89 -17.83 28.52
N PRO A 14 33.27 -16.71 28.07
CA PRO A 14 31.96 -16.35 28.58
C PRO A 14 30.95 -17.37 28.04
N GLU A 15 30.67 -18.37 28.88
CA GLU A 15 29.55 -19.30 28.75
C GLU A 15 28.35 -18.62 28.09
N PRO A 16 27.91 -19.07 26.89
CA PRO A 16 26.76 -18.49 26.24
C PRO A 16 25.54 -18.78 27.11
N LEU A 17 24.97 -17.72 27.68
CA LEU A 17 23.76 -17.71 28.49
C LEU A 17 22.57 -18.15 27.61
N SER A 18 22.50 -19.46 27.37
CA SER A 18 21.65 -20.13 26.40
C SER A 18 20.32 -20.52 27.03
N ASN A 19 19.63 -19.55 27.66
CA ASN A 19 18.26 -19.70 28.13
C ASN A 19 17.51 -18.37 28.00
N THR A 20 17.68 -17.65 26.89
CA THR A 20 16.79 -16.51 26.59
C THR A 20 15.66 -17.06 25.72
N THR A 21 14.53 -17.40 26.34
CA THR A 21 13.28 -17.49 25.61
C THR A 21 13.15 -16.20 24.81
N GLU A 22 13.02 -16.31 23.47
CA GLU A 22 13.00 -15.16 22.57
C GLU A 22 11.94 -14.15 23.04
N ILE A 23 12.38 -13.06 23.71
CA ILE A 23 11.48 -12.10 24.33
C ILE A 23 10.71 -11.40 23.22
N LYS A 24 9.38 -11.50 23.26
CA LYS A 24 8.51 -10.84 22.29
C LYS A 24 8.18 -9.44 22.77
N THR A 25 7.82 -8.57 21.84
CA THR A 25 7.42 -7.20 22.21
C THR A 25 6.13 -7.18 23.00
N SER A 26 5.21 -8.10 22.70
CA SER A 26 3.98 -8.32 23.47
C SER A 26 4.21 -8.80 24.91
N ASP A 27 5.37 -9.39 25.23
CA ASP A 27 5.70 -9.81 26.60
C ASP A 27 6.08 -8.61 27.47
N VAL A 28 6.64 -7.56 26.86
CA VAL A 28 7.15 -6.35 27.55
C VAL A 28 6.18 -5.18 27.46
N TYR A 29 5.48 -5.05 26.33
CA TYR A 29 4.61 -3.92 26.02
C TYR A 29 3.21 -4.37 25.61
N LYS A 30 2.25 -3.47 25.79
CA LYS A 30 0.91 -3.66 25.26
C LYS A 30 0.91 -3.39 23.75
N VAL A 31 0.59 -4.41 22.98
CA VAL A 31 0.66 -4.43 21.51
C VAL A 31 -0.73 -4.60 20.90
N ASP A 32 -0.95 -3.99 19.73
CA ASP A 32 -2.18 -4.16 18.96
C ASP A 32 -2.33 -5.58 18.39
N LYS A 33 -3.56 -6.11 18.41
CA LYS A 33 -3.89 -7.45 17.87
C LYS A 33 -3.53 -7.61 16.38
N ASN A 34 -3.53 -6.51 15.63
CA ASN A 34 -3.27 -6.49 14.19
C ASN A 34 -1.79 -6.20 13.85
N LEU A 35 -0.89 -6.18 14.84
CA LEU A 35 0.53 -5.95 14.60
C LEU A 35 1.13 -7.11 13.78
N PRO A 36 1.83 -6.82 12.67
CA PRO A 36 2.55 -7.85 11.93
C PRO A 36 3.50 -8.66 12.83
N ALA A 37 3.50 -9.98 12.67
CA ALA A 37 4.29 -10.89 13.49
C ALA A 37 5.80 -10.57 13.51
N ARG A 38 6.32 -9.97 12.43
CA ARG A 38 7.72 -9.53 12.36
C ARG A 38 8.05 -8.45 13.39
N PHE A 39 7.13 -7.53 13.69
CA PHE A 39 7.34 -6.52 14.73
C PHE A 39 7.14 -7.07 16.13
N ASN A 40 6.44 -8.21 16.29
CA ASN A 40 6.33 -8.87 17.59
C ASN A 40 7.60 -9.65 17.97
N ASN A 41 8.35 -10.13 16.97
CA ASN A 41 9.54 -10.96 17.16
C ASN A 41 10.79 -10.23 16.59
N PRO A 42 11.55 -9.47 17.40
CA PRO A 42 12.68 -8.68 16.90
C PRO A 42 13.79 -9.54 16.29
N GLU A 43 13.96 -10.78 16.74
CA GLU A 43 14.92 -11.75 16.16
C GLU A 43 14.63 -12.09 14.68
N GLY A 44 13.41 -11.82 14.20
CA GLY A 44 13.07 -11.96 12.78
C GLY A 44 13.77 -10.97 11.85
N PHE A 45 14.37 -9.90 12.39
CA PHE A 45 15.13 -8.91 11.62
C PHE A 45 16.56 -9.38 11.36
N ARG A 46 16.76 -9.99 10.19
CA ARG A 46 18.09 -10.41 9.71
C ARG A 46 18.86 -9.25 9.08
N GLY A 47 20.18 -9.37 9.03
CA GLY A 47 21.08 -8.42 8.35
C GLY A 47 21.73 -7.40 9.29
N TYR A 48 21.21 -7.25 10.50
CA TYR A 48 21.85 -6.47 11.54
C TYR A 48 22.91 -7.30 12.24
N ARG A 49 24.17 -6.90 12.09
CA ARG A 49 25.31 -7.49 12.79
C ARG A 49 26.53 -6.65 12.53
N GLN A 50 27.40 -6.58 13.52
CA GLN A 50 28.74 -6.07 13.30
C GLN A 50 29.46 -7.04 12.36
N LYS A 51 29.80 -6.57 11.16
CA LYS A 51 30.67 -7.33 10.26
C LYS A 51 32.04 -7.41 10.94
N ILE A 52 32.57 -8.62 11.06
CA ILE A 52 33.91 -8.83 11.60
C ILE A 52 34.90 -8.21 10.60
N SER A 53 35.48 -7.08 10.99
CA SER A 53 36.53 -6.36 10.26
C SER A 53 37.74 -6.21 11.18
N ASN A 54 38.90 -5.96 10.58
CA ASN A 54 40.11 -5.70 11.36
C ASN A 54 39.86 -4.44 12.24
N PRO A 55 40.12 -4.49 13.56
CA PRO A 55 39.93 -3.35 14.46
C PRO A 55 40.65 -2.06 14.01
N LEU A 56 41.77 -2.17 13.29
CA LEU A 56 42.50 -1.02 12.75
C LEU A 56 41.85 -0.41 11.50
N TYR A 57 40.96 -1.14 10.82
CA TYR A 57 40.31 -0.71 9.58
C TYR A 57 38.79 -0.61 9.75
N GLN A 58 38.37 0.23 10.70
CA GLN A 58 36.97 0.58 10.91
C GLN A 58 36.63 1.91 10.23
N THR A 59 35.47 1.95 9.58
CA THR A 59 34.92 3.20 9.04
C THR A 59 33.67 3.58 9.83
N THR A 60 33.36 4.87 9.90
CA THR A 60 32.17 5.39 10.60
C THR A 60 30.87 4.78 10.05
N ASN A 61 30.83 4.52 8.74
CA ASN A 61 29.70 3.87 8.06
C ASN A 61 29.43 2.44 8.57
N GLN A 62 30.43 1.72 9.11
CA GLN A 62 30.23 0.39 9.69
C GLN A 62 29.33 0.40 10.94
N THR A 63 29.14 1.57 11.56
CA THR A 63 28.23 1.74 12.70
C THR A 63 26.78 1.51 12.29
N TYR A 64 26.40 1.94 11.09
CA TYR A 64 25.04 1.78 10.59
C TYR A 64 24.71 0.30 10.35
N GLY A 65 23.58 -0.17 10.88
CA GLY A 65 23.15 -1.57 10.75
C GLY A 65 23.98 -2.58 11.57
N SER A 66 24.96 -2.14 12.37
CA SER A 66 25.78 -3.03 13.20
C SER A 66 25.00 -3.66 14.37
N LYS A 67 24.02 -2.93 14.92
CA LYS A 67 23.22 -3.34 16.08
C LYS A 67 21.89 -3.92 15.63
N LYS A 68 21.51 -5.07 16.20
CA LYS A 68 20.19 -5.68 15.98
C LYS A 68 19.10 -4.90 16.71
N PRO A 69 17.91 -4.79 16.13
CA PRO A 69 16.81 -4.13 16.80
C PRO A 69 16.31 -4.97 17.97
N THR A 70 15.85 -4.28 19.01
CA THR A 70 15.39 -4.87 20.28
C THR A 70 13.89 -4.67 20.48
N VAL A 71 13.31 -5.32 21.51
CA VAL A 71 11.89 -5.17 21.84
C VAL A 71 11.48 -3.72 22.14
N HIS A 72 12.41 -2.89 22.60
CA HIS A 72 12.18 -1.49 22.95
C HIS A 72 12.17 -0.55 21.74
N GLU A 73 12.70 -0.99 20.59
CA GLU A 73 12.71 -0.23 19.34
C GLU A 73 11.56 -0.64 18.41
N MET A 74 10.93 -1.79 18.67
CA MET A 74 9.82 -2.28 17.87
C MET A 74 8.54 -1.45 18.10
N PRO A 75 7.76 -1.19 17.03
CA PRO A 75 6.51 -0.48 17.16
C PRO A 75 5.43 -1.34 17.83
N THR A 76 4.59 -0.72 18.66
CA THR A 76 3.44 -1.38 19.31
C THR A 76 2.19 -1.44 18.41
N SER A 77 2.13 -0.60 17.38
CA SER A 77 1.07 -0.55 16.38
C SER A 77 1.64 -0.30 14.98
N PHE A 78 0.98 -0.83 13.94
CA PHE A 78 1.40 -0.62 12.55
C PHE A 78 0.19 -0.45 11.63
N SER A 79 -0.01 0.78 11.16
CA SER A 79 -1.09 1.14 10.23
C SER A 79 -0.59 1.22 8.79
N GLY A 80 -0.22 0.07 8.22
CA GLY A 80 0.18 -0.02 6.81
C GLY A 80 -1.01 0.14 5.85
N SER A 81 -0.82 0.90 4.76
CA SER A 81 -1.83 1.01 3.71
C SER A 81 -1.87 -0.27 2.85
N ARG A 82 -3.05 -0.89 2.72
CA ARG A 82 -3.25 -2.07 1.88
C ARG A 82 -3.71 -1.64 0.48
N ARG A 83 -2.89 -1.90 -0.54
CA ARG A 83 -3.18 -1.51 -1.93
C ARG A 83 -3.78 -2.61 -2.81
N LYS A 84 -4.19 -3.75 -2.23
CA LYS A 84 -4.73 -4.90 -2.98
C LYS A 84 -5.89 -4.54 -3.92
N PHE A 85 -6.79 -3.65 -3.49
CA PHE A 85 -7.89 -3.18 -4.33
C PHE A 85 -7.40 -2.37 -5.52
N SER A 86 -6.48 -1.43 -5.34
CA SER A 86 -6.00 -0.57 -6.43
C SER A 86 -4.94 -1.24 -7.32
N GLU A 87 -4.25 -2.26 -6.84
CA GLU A 87 -3.08 -2.87 -7.50
C GLU A 87 -3.37 -3.37 -8.92
N HIS A 88 -4.54 -3.99 -9.12
CA HIS A 88 -4.95 -4.45 -10.44
C HIS A 88 -5.20 -3.28 -11.41
N LEU A 89 -5.74 -2.17 -10.92
CA LEU A 89 -5.97 -0.95 -11.72
C LEU A 89 -4.66 -0.24 -12.07
N LEU A 90 -3.67 -0.25 -11.16
CA LEU A 90 -2.34 0.29 -11.46
C LEU A 90 -1.67 -0.49 -12.60
N ARG A 91 -1.88 -1.80 -12.68
CA ARG A 91 -1.31 -2.64 -13.74
C ARG A 91 -1.97 -2.42 -15.10
N SER A 92 -3.24 -2.02 -15.16
CA SER A 92 -3.98 -1.82 -16.41
C SER A 92 -3.66 -0.50 -17.14
N GLY A 93 -2.91 0.42 -16.52
CA GLY A 93 -2.55 1.70 -17.13
C GLY A 93 -3.70 2.72 -17.14
N MET A 94 -3.60 3.72 -18.01
CA MET A 94 -4.56 4.83 -18.06
C MET A 94 -5.88 4.40 -18.69
N TYR A 95 -6.99 4.86 -18.11
CA TYR A 95 -8.34 4.66 -18.66
C TYR A 95 -8.44 5.24 -20.08
N LYS A 96 -9.14 4.50 -20.96
CA LYS A 96 -9.51 4.94 -22.30
C LYS A 96 -10.98 4.63 -22.53
N ASP A 97 -11.70 5.59 -23.07
CA ASP A 97 -13.07 5.39 -23.54
C ASP A 97 -13.04 5.01 -25.03
N ASN A 98 -13.54 3.81 -25.35
CA ASN A 98 -13.64 3.29 -26.71
C ASN A 98 -15.12 2.98 -27.08
N GLY A 99 -16.08 3.50 -26.33
CA GLY A 99 -17.51 3.29 -26.58
C GLY A 99 -18.08 4.26 -27.63
N PHE A 100 -19.12 3.82 -28.37
CA PHE A 100 -19.94 4.72 -29.18
C PHE A 100 -21.14 5.22 -28.37
N ASN A 101 -21.55 6.47 -28.58
CA ASN A 101 -22.78 7.01 -28.00
C ASN A 101 -23.99 6.41 -28.73
N THR A 102 -24.70 5.51 -28.05
CA THR A 102 -25.89 4.82 -28.58
C THR A 102 -27.18 5.16 -27.80
N ALA A 103 -27.12 6.13 -26.91
CA ALA A 103 -28.28 6.57 -26.15
C ALA A 103 -29.35 7.11 -27.11
N VAL A 104 -30.55 6.53 -27.07
CA VAL A 104 -31.73 7.08 -27.73
C VAL A 104 -32.25 8.24 -26.88
N ASP A 105 -32.52 9.39 -27.50
CA ASP A 105 -33.08 10.55 -26.82
C ASP A 105 -34.41 10.20 -26.16
N LYS A 106 -34.49 10.45 -24.84
CA LYS A 106 -35.72 10.30 -24.05
C LYS A 106 -36.26 11.68 -23.74
N SER A 107 -37.27 12.12 -24.47
CA SER A 107 -38.02 13.33 -24.09
C SER A 107 -38.71 13.09 -22.74
N ARG A 108 -38.71 14.09 -21.85
CA ARG A 108 -39.45 14.02 -20.55
C ARG A 108 -40.95 13.80 -20.77
N LEU A 109 -41.44 14.09 -21.97
CA LEU A 109 -42.79 13.77 -22.43
C LEU A 109 -42.75 12.37 -23.06
N THR A 110 -42.69 11.34 -22.23
CA THR A 110 -43.05 9.98 -22.62
C THR A 110 -44.38 9.64 -21.95
N GLY A 111 -45.44 10.30 -22.41
CA GLY A 111 -46.80 9.77 -22.29
C GLY A 111 -47.18 9.10 -23.61
N PRO A 112 -48.16 8.19 -23.64
CA PRO A 112 -48.63 7.54 -24.87
C PRO A 112 -49.05 8.54 -25.96
N ASP A 113 -49.28 9.81 -25.61
CA ASP A 113 -49.76 10.86 -26.51
C ASP A 113 -48.69 11.90 -26.90
N ALA A 114 -47.43 11.69 -26.53
CA ALA A 114 -46.36 12.65 -26.82
C ALA A 114 -45.65 12.33 -28.14
N THR A 115 -46.30 12.65 -29.27
CA THR A 115 -45.59 12.73 -30.55
C THR A 115 -44.61 13.89 -30.47
N THR A 116 -43.30 13.62 -30.52
CA THR A 116 -42.32 14.65 -30.88
C THR A 116 -42.69 15.09 -32.28
N ALA A 117 -43.45 16.18 -32.39
CA ALA A 117 -43.74 16.80 -33.66
C ALA A 117 -42.41 17.29 -34.21
N PHE A 118 -41.73 16.43 -34.99
CA PHE A 118 -40.84 16.90 -36.02
C PHE A 118 -41.71 17.81 -36.85
N HIS A 119 -41.54 19.13 -36.67
CA HIS A 119 -42.28 20.12 -37.41
C HIS A 119 -42.21 19.73 -38.87
N ASP A 120 -43.34 19.23 -39.39
CA ASP A 120 -43.45 18.72 -40.74
C ASP A 120 -43.40 19.95 -41.63
N ARG A 121 -42.18 20.31 -42.04
CA ARG A 121 -41.85 21.57 -42.70
C ARG A 121 -42.49 21.68 -44.09
N ILE A 122 -43.25 20.67 -44.50
CA ILE A 122 -43.80 20.46 -45.84
C ILE A 122 -45.29 20.85 -45.92
N ASN A 123 -46.01 21.00 -44.80
CA ASN A 123 -47.47 21.22 -44.80
C ASN A 123 -47.94 22.65 -44.45
N PHE A 124 -47.29 23.67 -44.99
CA PHE A 124 -47.70 25.08 -44.77
C PHE A 124 -48.83 25.58 -45.70
N HIS A 125 -49.45 24.72 -46.51
CA HIS A 125 -50.31 25.16 -47.64
C HIS A 125 -51.74 24.59 -47.70
N TYR A 126 -52.36 24.31 -46.55
CA TYR A 126 -53.80 23.93 -46.54
C TYR A 126 -54.78 25.07 -46.23
N LEU A 127 -54.31 26.30 -45.99
CA LEU A 127 -55.18 27.41 -45.56
C LEU A 127 -55.40 28.54 -46.58
N TYR A 128 -54.98 28.38 -47.84
CA TYR A 128 -55.20 29.38 -48.89
C TYR A 128 -56.19 28.96 -49.98
N HIS A 129 -57.19 28.13 -49.66
CA HIS A 129 -58.40 28.08 -50.50
C HIS A 129 -59.25 29.31 -50.18
N THR A 130 -58.99 30.40 -50.91
CA THR A 130 -59.90 31.54 -50.98
C THR A 130 -60.87 31.28 -52.13
N ASP A 131 -61.95 30.56 -51.84
CA ASP A 131 -63.09 30.49 -52.75
C ASP A 131 -63.70 31.89 -52.88
N GLY A 132 -63.49 32.50 -54.05
CA GLY A 132 -63.95 33.85 -54.39
C GLY A 132 -64.70 33.89 -55.72
N LYS A 133 -65.96 33.43 -55.69
CA LYS A 133 -67.14 33.77 -56.52
C LYS A 133 -66.97 34.00 -58.04
N SER A 134 -67.78 33.24 -58.79
CA SER A 134 -68.23 33.52 -60.16
C SER A 134 -68.93 34.87 -60.30
N GLN A 135 -68.56 35.66 -61.31
CA GLN A 135 -69.45 36.41 -62.20
C GLN A 135 -68.79 36.55 -63.57
#